data_AF-A0A7S1SJA4-F1
#
_entry.id   AF-A0A7S1SJA4-F1
#
_cell.length_a   1.000
_cell.length_b   1.000
_cell.length_c   1.000
_cell.angle_alpha   90.00
_cell.angle_beta   90.00
_cell.angle_gamma   90.00
#
_symmetry.space_group_name_H-M   'P 1'
#
loop_
_entity.id
_entity.type
_entity.pdbx_description
1 polymer ?
#
loop_
_entity_poly.entity_id
_entity_poly.type
_entity_poly.pdbx_seq_one_letter_code
_entity_poly.pdbx_strand_id
1 'polypeptide(L)'
;MLMCTTGNILVLRGGRIGLLDYGQSKQLEDHHRKAFAQLVLELHRKKEERISEAVDMLGIVTKGSDVANRAKMARDMFDTTGRVDPFSDDSPIKSSAIETFPKDLFFVLRTTQLLRGLANGMDIDDFSCVDQWVPYAKTALRRLRNVPDVISV
;
A
#
# COMPACT_ATOMS: atom_id res chain seq x y z
N MET A 1 0.70 -10.48 -7.39
CA MET A 1 1.38 -9.18 -7.32
C MET A 1 2.75 -9.32 -7.93
N LEU A 2 3.12 -8.45 -8.88
CA LEU A 2 4.42 -8.48 -9.53
C LEU A 2 5.37 -7.49 -8.86
N MET A 3 6.59 -7.92 -8.54
CA MET A 3 7.63 -7.02 -8.05
C MET A 3 8.18 -6.21 -9.22
N CYS A 4 7.87 -4.92 -9.25
CA CYS A 4 8.11 -4.07 -10.40
C CYS A 4 9.41 -3.27 -10.22
N THR A 5 10.50 -3.63 -10.89
CA THR A 5 11.69 -2.77 -10.98
C THR A 5 11.53 -1.80 -12.16
N THR A 6 12.19 -0.64 -12.12
CA THR A 6 12.11 0.35 -13.22
C THR A 6 12.63 -0.21 -14.55
N GLY A 7 13.60 -1.14 -14.52
CA GLY A 7 14.08 -1.86 -15.71
C GLY A 7 13.09 -2.87 -16.29
N ASN A 8 12.00 -3.21 -15.58
CA ASN A 8 11.00 -4.17 -16.02
C ASN A 8 9.82 -3.53 -16.78
N ILE A 9 9.79 -2.20 -16.90
CA ILE A 9 8.71 -1.44 -17.54
C ILE A 9 9.24 -0.78 -18.82
N LEU A 10 8.63 -1.10 -19.97
CA LEU A 10 8.89 -0.42 -21.24
C LEU A 10 7.69 0.42 -21.66
N VAL A 11 7.92 1.69 -22.01
CA VAL A 11 6.91 2.52 -22.67
C VAL A 11 7.00 2.30 -24.18
N LEU A 12 6.00 1.65 -24.74
CA LEU A 12 5.89 1.33 -26.16
C LEU A 12 5.11 2.44 -26.90
N ARG A 13 5.18 2.42 -28.24
CA ARG A 13 4.38 3.34 -29.08
C ARG A 13 2.90 3.28 -28.71
N GLY A 14 2.30 4.47 -28.58
CA GLY A 14 0.91 4.67 -28.20
C GLY A 14 0.65 4.59 -26.69
N GLY A 15 1.67 4.72 -25.84
CA GLY A 15 1.52 4.71 -24.38
C GLY A 15 1.25 3.32 -23.79
N ARG A 16 1.44 2.25 -24.58
CA ARG A 16 1.33 0.88 -24.09
C ARG A 16 2.51 0.56 -23.18
N ILE A 17 2.26 -0.18 -22.12
CA ILE A 17 3.30 -0.59 -21.17
C ILE A 17 3.63 -2.07 -21.41
N GLY A 18 4.91 -2.36 -21.67
CA GLY A 18 5.46 -3.70 -21.69
C GLY A 18 6.03 -4.06 -20.31
N LEU A 19 5.68 -5.25 -19.80
CA LEU A 19 6.26 -5.83 -18.59
C LEU A 19 7.14 -7.02 -18.97
N LEU A 20 8.42 -6.94 -18.63
CA LEU A 20 9.44 -7.88 -19.14
C LEU A 20 9.69 -9.10 -18.24
N ASP A 21 9.55 -8.95 -16.93
CA ASP A 21 9.96 -9.96 -15.95
C ASP A 21 8.83 -10.28 -14.98
N TYR A 22 8.59 -11.58 -14.79
CA TYR A 22 7.56 -12.16 -13.90
C TYR A 22 8.15 -13.01 -12.76
N GLY A 23 9.48 -13.09 -12.66
CA GLY A 23 10.21 -13.98 -11.74
C GLY A 23 10.05 -13.64 -10.26
N GLN A 24 9.54 -12.44 -9.95
CA GLN A 24 9.25 -11.99 -8.59
C GLN A 24 7.76 -11.67 -8.42
N SER A 25 6.90 -12.58 -8.88
CA SER A 25 5.47 -12.52 -8.63
C SER A 25 5.08 -13.33 -7.39
N LYS A 26 4.23 -12.76 -6.53
CA LYS A 26 3.65 -13.43 -5.36
C LYS A 26 2.15 -13.31 -5.36
N GLN A 27 1.45 -14.42 -5.16
CA GLN A 27 0.01 -14.38 -4.87
C GLN A 27 -0.18 -14.03 -3.39
N LEU A 28 -0.97 -12.98 -3.13
CA LEU A 28 -1.37 -12.66 -1.77
C LEU A 28 -2.49 -13.61 -1.36
N GLU A 29 -2.43 -14.08 -0.12
CA GLU A 29 -3.52 -14.82 0.50
C GLU A 29 -4.82 -14.02 0.50
N ASP A 30 -5.95 -14.70 0.39
CA ASP A 30 -7.26 -14.07 0.21
C ASP A 30 -7.63 -13.13 1.36
N HIS A 31 -7.21 -13.46 2.57
CA HIS A 31 -7.43 -12.61 3.73
C HIS A 31 -6.61 -11.31 3.68
N HIS A 32 -5.33 -11.37 3.30
CA HIS A 32 -4.49 -10.19 3.08
C HIS A 32 -5.03 -9.35 1.93
N ARG A 33 -5.53 -9.98 0.86
CA ARG A 33 -6.18 -9.26 -0.26
C ARG A 33 -7.43 -8.52 0.20
N LYS A 34 -8.26 -9.15 1.03
CA LYS A 34 -9.48 -8.54 1.58
C LYS A 34 -9.13 -7.37 2.50
N ALA A 35 -8.23 -7.57 3.46
CA ALA A 35 -7.78 -6.54 4.40
C ALA A 35 -7.13 -5.35 3.66
N PHE A 36 -6.29 -5.62 2.65
CA PHE A 36 -5.65 -4.55 1.88
C PHE A 36 -6.67 -3.77 1.05
N ALA A 37 -7.65 -4.44 0.45
CA ALA A 37 -8.74 -3.77 -0.24
C ALA A 37 -9.54 -2.86 0.71
N GLN A 38 -9.75 -3.28 1.97
CA GLN A 38 -10.37 -2.43 2.98
C GLN A 38 -9.50 -1.20 3.28
N LEU A 39 -8.19 -1.38 3.51
CA LEU A 39 -7.26 -0.28 3.75
C LEU A 39 -7.30 0.75 2.61
N VAL A 40 -7.29 0.31 1.35
CA VAL A 40 -7.37 1.22 0.18
C VAL A 40 -8.62 2.10 0.24
N LEU A 41 -9.78 1.55 0.60
CA LEU A 41 -11.01 2.33 0.69
C LEU A 41 -10.97 3.32 1.86
N GLU A 42 -10.40 2.95 3.00
CA GLU A 42 -10.30 3.84 4.16
C GLU A 42 -9.27 4.96 3.95
N LEU A 43 -8.15 4.66 3.27
CA LEU A 43 -7.18 5.67 2.83
C LEU A 43 -7.83 6.68 1.87
N HIS A 44 -8.59 6.20 0.88
CA HIS A 44 -9.32 7.06 -0.06
C HIS A 44 -10.35 7.96 0.65
N ARG A 45 -11.05 7.42 1.66
CA ARG A 45 -12.01 8.17 2.49
C ARG A 45 -11.35 9.13 3.47
N LYS A 46 -10.04 9.01 3.69
CA LYS A 46 -9.24 9.81 4.62
C LYS A 46 -9.78 9.77 6.05
N LYS A 47 -10.26 8.60 6.50
CA LYS A 47 -10.83 8.39 7.85
C LYS A 47 -9.79 7.76 8.76
N GLU A 48 -9.13 8.56 9.60
CA GLU A 48 -7.94 8.12 10.35
C GLU A 48 -8.20 6.95 11.29
N GLU A 49 -9.34 6.94 12.02
CA GLU A 49 -9.68 5.82 12.90
C GLU A 49 -9.84 4.51 12.10
N ARG A 50 -10.54 4.59 10.97
CA ARG A 50 -10.78 3.44 10.08
C ARG A 50 -9.51 2.96 9.39
N ILE A 51 -8.60 3.87 9.06
CA ILE A 51 -7.28 3.51 8.52
C ILE A 51 -6.50 2.74 9.60
N SER A 52 -6.50 3.23 10.85
CA SER A 52 -5.82 2.53 11.95
C SER A 52 -6.38 1.12 12.18
N GLU A 53 -7.71 0.96 12.18
CA GLU A 53 -8.37 -0.36 12.26
C GLU A 53 -7.96 -1.27 11.08
N ALA A 54 -7.87 -0.73 9.87
CA ALA A 54 -7.47 -1.49 8.69
C ALA A 54 -5.99 -1.91 8.71
N VAL A 55 -5.12 -1.11 9.33
CA VAL A 55 -3.71 -1.46 9.58
C VAL A 55 -3.62 -2.65 10.56
N ASP A 56 -4.47 -2.68 11.59
CA ASP A 56 -4.53 -3.82 12.52
C ASP A 56 -5.03 -5.10 11.84
N MET A 57 -6.08 -5.00 11.01
CA MET A 57 -6.59 -6.14 10.23
C MET A 57 -5.57 -6.70 9.23
N LEU A 58 -4.60 -5.88 8.82
CA LEU A 58 -3.49 -6.32 8.00
C LEU A 58 -2.41 -7.06 8.81
N GLY A 59 -2.47 -7.06 10.15
CA GLY A 59 -1.46 -7.64 11.01
C GLY A 59 -0.21 -6.76 11.17
N ILE A 60 -0.33 -5.45 10.90
CA ILE A 60 0.76 -4.50 11.11
C ILE A 60 0.66 -3.97 12.54
N VAL A 61 1.66 -4.28 13.36
CA VAL A 61 1.74 -3.84 14.75
C VAL A 61 2.73 -2.69 14.84
N THR A 62 2.33 -1.59 15.48
CA THR A 62 3.20 -0.43 15.72
C THR A 62 3.34 -0.16 17.20
N LYS A 63 4.50 0.36 17.61
CA LYS A 63 4.72 0.90 18.94
C LYS A 63 3.91 2.18 19.11
N GLY A 64 3.00 2.20 20.08
CA GLY A 64 2.12 3.34 20.37
C GLY A 64 0.76 3.27 19.68
N SER A 65 -0.22 3.96 20.28
CA SER A 65 -1.64 3.92 19.90
C SER A 65 -2.15 5.20 19.23
N ASP A 66 -1.24 6.08 18.78
CA ASP A 66 -1.63 7.33 18.13
C ASP A 66 -2.20 7.08 16.73
N VAL A 67 -3.52 7.27 16.62
CA VAL A 67 -4.31 7.04 15.41
C VAL A 67 -3.85 7.91 14.26
N ALA A 68 -3.53 9.19 14.51
CA ALA A 68 -3.15 10.13 13.46
C ALA A 68 -1.80 9.74 12.84
N ASN A 69 -0.82 9.40 13.69
CA ASN A 69 0.48 8.92 13.24
C ASN A 69 0.39 7.59 12.49
N ARG A 70 -0.44 6.65 12.96
CA ARG A 70 -0.68 5.38 12.25
C ARG A 70 -1.34 5.60 10.89
N ALA A 71 -2.32 6.50 10.79
CA ALA A 71 -2.95 6.84 9.52
C ALA A 71 -1.96 7.51 8.55
N LYS A 72 -1.11 8.42 9.05
CA LYS A 72 -0.03 9.03 8.26
C LYS A 72 0.98 7.97 7.78
N MET A 73 1.44 7.09 8.66
CA MET A 73 2.32 5.96 8.30
C MET A 73 1.70 5.09 7.20
N ALA A 74 0.43 4.71 7.32
CA ALA A 74 -0.25 3.91 6.31
C ALA A 74 -0.33 4.62 4.94
N ARG A 75 -0.60 5.93 4.92
CA ARG A 75 -0.57 6.76 3.71
C ARG A 75 0.83 6.76 3.09
N ASP A 76 1.87 6.98 3.88
CA ASP A 76 3.26 7.03 3.40
C ASP A 76 3.71 5.68 2.83
N MET A 77 3.25 4.57 3.43
CA MET A 77 3.56 3.21 3.01
C MET A 77 2.81 2.77 1.74
N PHE A 78 1.52 3.09 1.63
CA PHE A 78 0.60 2.46 0.67
C PHE A 78 -0.08 3.40 -0.33
N ASP A 79 0.22 4.70 -0.28
CA ASP A 79 -0.11 5.64 -1.35
C ASP A 79 1.17 6.18 -2.00
N THR A 80 1.03 6.92 -3.10
CA THR A 80 2.12 7.60 -3.82
C THR A 80 2.04 9.11 -3.73
N THR A 81 0.90 9.65 -3.30
CA THR A 81 0.66 11.09 -3.19
C THR A 81 1.66 11.76 -2.26
N GLY A 82 2.12 12.95 -2.65
CA GLY A 82 2.99 13.79 -1.84
C GLY A 82 4.43 13.30 -1.75
N ARG A 83 5.28 14.14 -1.14
CA ARG A 83 6.68 13.82 -0.90
C ARG A 83 6.84 13.29 0.52
N VAL A 84 7.35 12.07 0.64
CA VAL A 84 7.73 11.48 1.92
C VAL A 84 9.22 11.67 2.08
N ASP A 85 9.63 12.44 3.08
CA ASP A 85 11.01 12.49 3.53
C ASP A 85 11.19 11.56 4.74
N PRO A 86 11.72 10.34 4.54
CA PRO A 86 11.91 9.38 5.63
C PRO A 86 12.96 9.84 6.64
N PHE A 87 13.82 10.82 6.29
CA PHE A 87 14.88 11.33 7.15
C PHE A 87 14.46 12.58 7.95
N SER A 88 13.33 13.21 7.61
CA SER A 88 12.76 14.33 8.37
C SER A 88 12.57 13.98 9.85
N ASP A 89 12.74 14.96 10.74
CA ASP A 89 12.58 14.75 12.19
C ASP A 89 11.14 14.37 12.57
N ASP A 90 10.16 14.83 11.79
CA ASP A 90 8.72 14.52 11.95
C ASP A 90 8.27 13.27 11.18
N SER A 91 9.21 12.41 10.79
CA SER A 91 8.93 11.16 10.07
C SER A 91 8.12 10.20 10.95
N PRO A 92 6.92 9.74 10.52
CA PRO A 92 6.08 8.84 11.31
C PRO A 92 6.74 7.50 11.65
N ILE A 93 7.71 7.07 10.85
CA ILE A 93 8.49 5.86 11.12
C ILE A 93 9.34 6.01 12.39
N LYS A 94 9.77 7.24 12.73
CA LYS A 94 10.52 7.53 13.96
C LYS A 94 9.62 7.53 15.20
N SER A 95 8.36 7.96 15.08
CA SER A 95 7.41 8.05 16.22
C SER A 95 6.58 6.79 16.44
N SER A 96 6.30 6.02 15.38
CA SER A 96 5.49 4.79 15.40
C SER A 96 6.29 3.63 14.82
N ALA A 97 7.31 3.19 15.55
CA ALA A 97 8.15 2.07 15.13
C ALA A 97 7.30 0.82 14.85
N ILE A 98 7.48 0.23 13.67
CA ILE A 98 6.77 -1.00 13.29
C ILE A 98 7.40 -2.18 14.03
N GLU A 99 6.61 -2.86 14.86
CA GLU A 99 7.05 -4.04 15.62
C GLU A 99 6.84 -5.32 14.82
N THR A 100 5.71 -5.42 14.10
CA THR A 100 5.40 -6.56 13.24
C THR A 100 4.92 -6.07 11.89
N PHE A 101 5.48 -6.64 10.83
CA PHE A 101 5.03 -6.42 9.46
C PHE A 101 4.91 -7.77 8.73
N PRO A 102 3.72 -8.14 8.23
CA PRO A 102 3.55 -9.40 7.53
C PRO A 102 4.40 -9.48 6.26
N LYS A 103 5.12 -10.59 6.08
CA LYS A 103 6.04 -10.79 4.96
C LYS A 103 5.35 -10.67 3.59
N ASP A 104 4.08 -11.07 3.50
CA ASP A 104 3.32 -11.02 2.26
C ASP A 104 3.02 -9.59 1.80
N LEU A 105 2.82 -8.68 2.76
CA LEU A 105 2.60 -7.27 2.49
C LEU A 105 3.87 -6.55 2.05
N PHE A 106 5.06 -7.15 2.21
CA PHE A 106 6.31 -6.52 1.81
C PHE A 106 6.37 -6.31 0.29
N PHE A 107 5.79 -7.23 -0.48
CA PHE A 107 5.66 -7.08 -1.93
C PHE A 107 4.75 -5.90 -2.29
N VAL A 108 3.67 -5.69 -1.52
CA VAL A 108 2.74 -4.56 -1.71
C VAL A 108 3.43 -3.24 -1.43
N LEU A 109 4.08 -3.15 -0.27
CA LEU A 109 4.85 -1.98 0.13
C LEU A 109 5.90 -1.65 -0.94
N ARG A 110 6.71 -2.65 -1.33
CA ARG A 110 7.78 -2.46 -2.31
C ARG A 110 7.27 -1.97 -3.66
N THR A 111 6.17 -2.54 -4.17
CA THR A 111 5.57 -2.06 -5.43
C THR A 111 5.10 -0.63 -5.30
N THR A 112 4.46 -0.26 -4.18
CA THR A 112 4.01 1.12 -3.95
C THR A 112 5.18 2.10 -3.91
N GLN A 113 6.25 1.77 -3.18
CA GLN A 113 7.43 2.65 -3.08
C GLN A 113 8.19 2.77 -4.41
N LEU A 114 8.18 1.74 -5.25
CA LEU A 114 8.75 1.81 -6.60
C LEU A 114 7.91 2.70 -7.52
N LEU A 115 6.58 2.62 -7.43
CA LEU A 115 5.68 3.54 -8.14
C LEU A 115 5.87 4.98 -7.65
N ARG A 116 6.04 5.19 -6.33
CA ARG A 116 6.36 6.51 -5.76
C ARG A 116 7.69 7.06 -6.29
N GLY A 117 8.74 6.24 -6.30
CA GLY A 117 10.04 6.62 -6.84
C GLY A 117 9.98 6.97 -8.33
N LEU A 118 9.18 6.24 -9.11
CA LEU A 118 8.93 6.54 -10.52
C LEU A 118 8.19 7.87 -10.69
N ALA A 119 7.10 8.09 -9.95
CA ALA A 119 6.33 9.33 -9.99
C ALA A 119 7.21 10.54 -9.65
N ASN A 120 7.98 10.44 -8.55
CA ASN A 120 8.94 11.47 -8.14
C ASN A 120 10.01 11.73 -9.22
N GLY A 121 10.55 10.67 -9.83
CA GLY A 121 11.53 10.81 -10.91
C GLY A 121 10.98 11.42 -12.20
N MET A 122 9.65 11.46 -12.34
CA MET A 122 8.93 12.09 -13.46
C MET A 122 8.34 13.46 -13.08
N ASP A 123 8.66 13.99 -11.89
CA ASP A 123 8.08 15.21 -11.33
C ASP A 123 6.54 15.19 -11.26
N ILE A 124 5.96 14.02 -10.95
CA ILE A 124 4.53 13.82 -10.71
C ILE A 124 4.30 13.71 -9.20
N ASP A 125 3.59 14.67 -8.60
CA ASP A 125 3.37 14.77 -7.16
C ASP A 125 1.92 14.53 -6.70
N ASP A 126 0.97 14.58 -7.64
CA ASP A 126 -0.47 14.44 -7.42
C ASP A 126 -1.04 13.05 -7.77
N PHE A 127 -0.19 12.12 -8.22
CA PHE A 127 -0.62 10.76 -8.53
C PHE A 127 -0.82 9.93 -7.27
N SER A 128 -2.06 9.49 -7.04
CA SER A 128 -2.44 8.59 -5.95
C SER A 128 -2.70 7.17 -6.45
N CYS A 129 -1.85 6.21 -6.07
CA CYS A 129 -2.14 4.79 -6.26
C CYS A 129 -3.43 4.37 -5.56
N VAL A 130 -3.72 4.92 -4.38
CA VAL A 130 -4.97 4.64 -3.65
C VAL A 130 -6.18 4.97 -4.50
N ASP A 131 -6.23 6.17 -5.10
CA ASP A 131 -7.35 6.58 -5.95
C ASP A 131 -7.50 5.69 -7.18
N GLN A 132 -6.38 5.31 -7.82
CA GLN A 132 -6.40 4.36 -8.93
C GLN A 132 -6.87 2.95 -8.50
N TRP A 133 -6.63 2.57 -7.24
CA TRP A 133 -6.93 1.22 -6.74
C TRP A 133 -8.36 1.05 -6.22
N VAL A 134 -9.09 2.12 -5.92
CA VAL A 134 -10.49 2.09 -5.46
C VAL A 134 -11.40 1.11 -6.25
N PRO A 135 -11.48 1.14 -7.60
CA PRO A 135 -12.36 0.24 -8.34
C PRO A 135 -11.97 -1.25 -8.16
N TYR A 136 -10.67 -1.53 -8.07
CA TYR A 136 -10.16 -2.88 -7.86
C TYR A 136 -10.40 -3.36 -6.43
N ALA A 137 -10.24 -2.49 -5.45
CA ALA A 137 -10.56 -2.77 -4.05
C ALA A 137 -12.04 -3.13 -3.87
N LYS A 138 -12.96 -2.33 -4.44
CA LYS A 138 -14.41 -2.64 -4.45
C LYS A 138 -14.70 -4.00 -5.08
N THR A 139 -14.04 -4.31 -6.19
CA THR A 139 -14.19 -5.60 -6.88
C THR A 139 -13.66 -6.76 -6.04
N ALA A 140 -12.51 -6.59 -5.38
CA ALA A 140 -11.91 -7.59 -4.52
C ALA A 140 -12.81 -7.90 -3.33
N LEU A 141 -13.34 -6.89 -2.63
CA LEU A 141 -14.26 -7.09 -1.50
C LEU A 141 -15.55 -7.81 -1.92
N ARG A 142 -16.10 -7.51 -3.11
CA ARG A 142 -17.26 -8.25 -3.63
C ARG A 142 -16.95 -9.74 -3.86
N ARG A 143 -15.75 -10.06 -4.38
CA ARG A 143 -15.33 -11.45 -4.64
C ARG A 143 -14.99 -12.20 -3.36
N LEU A 144 -14.40 -11.51 -2.39
CA LEU A 144 -13.89 -12.08 -1.14
C LEU A 144 -14.88 -11.94 0.03
N ARG A 145 -16.16 -11.64 -0.26
CA ARG A 145 -17.18 -11.39 0.77
C ARG A 145 -17.30 -12.51 1.81
N ASN A 146 -17.10 -13.75 1.38
CA ASN A 146 -17.25 -14.94 2.23
C ASN A 146 -15.93 -15.35 2.91
N VAL A 147 -14.82 -14.66 2.62
CA VAL A 147 -13.53 -14.93 3.26
C VAL A 147 -13.57 -14.29 4.65
N PRO A 148 -13.33 -15.05 5.74
CA PRO A 148 -13.30 -14.49 7.08
C PRO A 148 -12.16 -13.47 7.21
N ASP A 149 -12.38 -12.43 8.00
CA ASP A 149 -11.30 -11.54 8.42
C ASP A 149 -10.36 -12.35 9.33
N VAL A 150 -9.05 -12.21 9.17
CA VAL A 150 -8.13 -12.89 10.10
C VAL A 150 -8.26 -12.21 11.45
N ILE A 151 -8.83 -12.92 12.40
CA ILE A 151 -8.67 -12.60 13.81
C ILE A 151 -7.37 -13.29 14.22
N SER A 152 -6.28 -12.52 14.21
CA SER A 152 -5.06 -12.93 14.91
C SER A 152 -5.27 -12.60 16.39
N VAL A 153 -5.25 -13.65 17.22
CA VAL A 153 -5.23 -13.60 18.69
C VAL A 153 -4.09 -12.74 19.20
#